data_AF-A0A973D4F1-F1
#
_entry.id   AF-A0A973D4F1-F1
#
_cell.length_a   1.000
_cell.length_b   1.000
_cell.length_c   1.000
_cell.angle_alpha   90.00
_cell.angle_beta   90.00
_cell.angle_gamma   90.00
#
_symmetry.space_group_name_H-M   'P 1'
#
loop_
_entity.id
_entity.type
_entity.pdbx_description
1 polymer ?
#
loop_
_entity_poly.entity_id
_entity_poly.type
_entity_poly.pdbx_seq_one_letter_code
_entity_poly.pdbx_strand_id
1 'polypeptide(L)'
;MPDPRTGSVVISCTSPIRLQRYLKLLSAADCPPVPGTQRPVLRNWKVRYGTASELALELDRAWKKRGGIPIHVVEHLPSNSLMIRVPKHIWPAVEQLLEQLDAAPGS
;
A
#
# COMPACT_ATOMS: atom_id res chain seq x y z
N MET A 1 -23.65 7.40 6.35
CA MET A 1 -23.42 6.18 5.54
C MET A 1 -22.52 6.54 4.37
N PRO A 2 -21.32 5.96 4.25
CA PRO A 2 -20.45 6.15 3.09
C PRO A 2 -20.93 5.31 1.89
N ASP A 3 -20.83 5.88 0.68
CA ASP A 3 -20.97 5.19 -0.60
C ASP A 3 -19.62 5.21 -1.35
N PRO A 4 -18.85 4.11 -1.30
CA PRO A 4 -17.53 4.04 -1.94
C PRO A 4 -17.58 4.15 -3.46
N ARG A 5 -18.71 3.80 -4.10
CA ARG A 5 -18.83 3.80 -5.56
C ARG A 5 -18.88 5.23 -6.12
N THR A 6 -19.50 6.14 -5.37
CA THR A 6 -19.64 7.55 -5.75
C THR A 6 -18.69 8.47 -4.98
N GLY A 7 -17.95 7.94 -4.00
CA GLY A 7 -17.11 8.75 -3.11
C GLY A 7 -17.91 9.71 -2.23
N SER A 8 -19.18 9.40 -1.96
CA SER A 8 -20.10 10.28 -1.23
C SER A 8 -20.38 9.78 0.19
N VAL A 9 -20.84 10.67 1.06
CA VAL A 9 -21.30 10.29 2.41
C VAL A 9 -22.65 10.93 2.72
N VAL A 10 -23.62 10.11 3.14
CA VAL A 10 -24.93 10.56 3.62
C VAL A 10 -24.84 10.80 5.12
N ILE A 11 -25.16 12.00 5.58
CA ILE A 11 -25.19 12.35 7.01
C ILE A 11 -26.64 12.59 7.43
N SER A 12 -27.16 11.74 8.30
CA SER A 12 -28.41 11.98 9.01
C SER A 12 -28.11 12.65 10.35
N CYS A 13 -28.69 13.83 10.59
CA CYS A 13 -28.52 14.58 11.83
C CYS A 13 -29.77 15.39 12.16
N THR A 14 -30.24 15.32 13.40
CA THR A 14 -31.41 16.07 13.88
C THR A 14 -31.11 17.51 14.29
N SER A 15 -29.83 17.91 14.34
CA SER A 15 -29.41 19.26 14.75
C SER A 15 -28.69 19.99 13.62
N PRO A 16 -29.15 21.19 13.23
CA PRO A 16 -28.52 21.96 12.16
C PRO A 16 -27.10 22.43 12.51
N ILE A 17 -26.84 22.75 13.79
CA ILE A 17 -25.53 23.17 14.28
C ILE A 17 -24.50 22.03 14.14
N ARG A 18 -24.90 20.80 14.52
CA ARG A 18 -24.03 19.62 14.36
C ARG A 18 -23.78 19.31 12.89
N LEU A 19 -24.80 19.45 12.03
CA LEU A 19 -24.65 19.26 10.59
C LEU A 19 -23.61 20.23 10.01
N GLN A 20 -23.70 21.53 10.34
CA GLN A 20 -22.69 22.50 9.92
C GLN A 20 -21.28 22.14 10.41
N ARG A 21 -21.14 21.63 11.64
CA ARG A 21 -19.86 21.17 12.17
C ARG A 21 -19.31 19.98 11.36
N TYR A 22 -20.14 18.99 11.03
CA TYR A 22 -19.73 17.86 10.22
C TYR A 22 -19.34 18.25 8.80
N LEU A 23 -20.09 19.17 8.18
CA LEU A 23 -19.75 19.69 6.85
C LEU A 23 -18.40 20.41 6.85
N LYS A 24 -18.11 21.22 7.87
CA LYS A 24 -16.79 21.88 8.01
C LYS A 24 -15.64 20.88 8.18
N LEU A 25 -15.87 19.78 8.91
CA LEU A 25 -14.86 18.72 9.07
C LEU A 25 -14.63 17.99 7.75
N LEU A 26 -15.70 17.65 7.02
CA LEU A 26 -15.60 17.00 5.72
C LEU A 26 -14.88 17.90 4.70
N SER A 27 -15.23 19.19 4.63
CA SER A 27 -14.57 20.11 3.70
C SER A 27 -13.07 20.29 3.99
N ALA A 28 -12.67 20.19 5.26
CA ALA A 28 -11.26 20.25 5.64
C ALA A 28 -10.49 18.96 5.31
N ALA A 29 -11.18 17.82 5.30
CA ALA A 29 -10.61 16.52 4.98
C ALA A 29 -10.65 16.20 3.47
N ASP A 30 -11.57 16.82 2.73
CA ASP A 30 -11.74 16.66 1.28
C ASP A 30 -10.71 17.48 0.51
N CYS A 31 -9.44 17.13 0.70
CA CYS A 31 -8.32 17.69 -0.02
C CYS A 31 -7.57 16.57 -0.73
N PRO A 32 -7.01 16.83 -1.93
CA PRO A 32 -6.11 15.87 -2.56
C PRO A 32 -4.97 15.55 -1.60
N PRO A 33 -4.54 14.29 -1.49
CA PRO A 33 -3.47 13.91 -0.57
C PRO A 33 -2.23 14.74 -0.90
N VAL A 34 -1.66 15.37 0.14
CA VAL A 34 -0.49 16.25 -0.01
C VAL A 34 0.61 15.49 -0.77
N PRO A 35 1.15 16.05 -1.87
CA PRO A 35 2.21 15.42 -2.63
C PRO A 35 3.37 15.02 -1.70
N GLY A 36 3.74 13.74 -1.69
CA GLY A 36 4.93 13.24 -0.97
C GLY A 36 4.71 12.78 0.48
N THR A 37 3.55 12.98 1.10
CA THR A 37 3.32 12.60 2.51
C THR A 37 2.62 11.26 2.69
N GLN A 38 1.71 10.88 1.78
CA GLN A 38 0.95 9.62 1.87
C GLN A 38 0.85 8.83 0.57
N ARG A 39 1.51 9.26 -0.50
CA ARG A 39 1.50 8.47 -1.75
C ARG A 39 2.23 7.15 -1.52
N PRO A 40 1.60 6.00 -1.81
CA PRO A 40 2.34 4.75 -1.85
C PRO A 40 3.47 4.89 -2.87
N VAL A 41 4.67 4.47 -2.49
CA VAL A 41 5.80 4.41 -3.42
C VAL A 41 5.57 3.23 -4.36
N LEU A 42 5.90 3.46 -5.62
CA LEU A 42 6.00 2.40 -6.62
C LEU A 42 7.48 2.12 -6.84
N ARG A 43 7.90 0.88 -6.63
CA ARG A 43 9.29 0.45 -6.76
C ARG A 43 9.36 -0.79 -7.63
N ASN A 44 10.36 -0.82 -8.50
CA ASN A 44 10.69 -2.00 -9.29
C ASN A 44 11.87 -2.71 -8.62
N TRP A 45 11.71 -3.99 -8.36
CA TRP A 45 12.75 -4.86 -7.81
C TRP A 45 13.15 -5.88 -8.86
N LYS A 46 14.40 -5.80 -9.34
CA LYS A 46 14.95 -6.80 -10.25
C LYS A 46 15.38 -8.02 -9.43
N VAL A 47 14.75 -9.17 -9.71
CA VAL A 47 15.09 -10.42 -9.02
C VAL A 47 16.50 -10.84 -9.42
N ARG A 48 17.34 -11.14 -8.42
CA ARG A 48 18.73 -11.54 -8.61
C ARG A 48 18.88 -13.06 -8.66
N TYR A 49 18.14 -13.76 -7.80
CA TYR A 49 18.19 -15.22 -7.68
C TYR A 49 16.78 -15.80 -7.78
N GLY A 50 16.64 -16.89 -8.55
CA GLY A 50 15.35 -17.53 -8.78
C GLY A 50 14.42 -16.73 -9.69
N THR A 51 13.10 -16.94 -9.53
CA THR A 51 12.06 -16.32 -10.35
C THR A 51 11.25 -15.27 -9.59
N ALA A 52 10.72 -14.29 -10.32
CA ALA A 52 9.82 -13.29 -9.80
C ALA A 52 8.61 -13.92 -9.08
N SER A 53 8.04 -15.00 -9.63
CA SER A 53 6.89 -15.68 -9.05
C SER A 53 7.19 -16.32 -7.70
N GLU A 54 8.35 -16.97 -7.57
CA GLU A 54 8.79 -17.55 -6.29
C GLU A 54 9.03 -16.46 -5.26
N LEU A 55 9.78 -15.41 -5.62
CA LEU A 55 10.06 -14.30 -4.72
C LEU A 55 8.79 -13.56 -4.28
N ALA A 56 7.82 -13.36 -5.18
CA ALA A 56 6.55 -12.72 -4.84
C ALA A 56 5.75 -13.56 -3.82
N LEU A 57 5.73 -14.87 -3.99
CA LEU A 57 5.05 -15.79 -3.09
C LEU A 57 5.70 -15.81 -1.71
N GLU A 58 7.04 -15.85 -1.67
CA GLU A 58 7.80 -15.83 -0.42
C GLU A 58 7.65 -14.50 0.32
N LEU A 59 7.71 -13.39 -0.41
CA LEU A 59 7.48 -12.05 0.13
C LEU A 59 6.10 -11.93 0.76
N ASP A 60 5.04 -12.37 0.06
CA ASP A 60 3.68 -12.34 0.58
C ASP A 60 3.53 -13.18 1.86
N ARG A 61 4.08 -14.40 1.87
CA ARG A 61 4.07 -15.27 3.05
C ARG A 61 4.82 -14.66 4.23
N ALA A 62 6.03 -14.16 4.00
CA ALA A 62 6.87 -13.57 5.04
C ALA A 62 6.27 -12.27 5.59
N TRP A 63 5.67 -11.45 4.72
CA TRP A 63 5.02 -10.21 5.11
C TRP A 63 3.74 -10.45 5.92
N LYS A 64 2.89 -11.39 5.49
CA LYS A 64 1.68 -11.78 6.23
C LYS A 64 2.00 -12.27 7.64
N LYS A 65 3.09 -13.03 7.82
CA LYS A 65 3.54 -13.49 9.15
C LYS A 65 3.89 -12.35 10.10
N ARG A 66 4.32 -11.18 9.59
CA ARG A 66 4.63 -9.99 10.41
C ARG A 66 3.38 -9.26 10.91
N GLY A 67 2.18 -9.54 10.39
CA GLY A 67 0.93 -8.94 10.85
C GLY A 67 0.75 -7.46 10.50
N GLY A 68 1.31 -7.00 9.37
CA GLY A 68 1.36 -5.59 8.99
C GLY A 68 0.30 -5.13 7.98
N ILE A 69 0.46 -3.88 7.52
CA ILE A 69 -0.33 -3.27 6.44
C ILE A 69 -0.15 -4.11 5.15
N PRO A 70 -1.23 -4.43 4.42
CA PRO A 70 -1.12 -5.20 3.17
C PRO A 70 -0.27 -4.46 2.13
N ILE A 71 0.54 -5.22 1.41
CA ILE A 71 1.37 -4.75 0.29
C ILE A 71 0.79 -5.25 -1.02
N HIS A 72 0.96 -4.48 -2.10
CA HIS A 72 0.54 -4.88 -3.43
C HIS A 72 1.77 -5.18 -4.29
N VAL A 73 1.89 -6.41 -4.76
CA VAL A 73 3.03 -6.92 -5.53
C VAL A 73 2.51 -7.44 -6.86
N VAL A 74 3.10 -6.98 -7.95
CA VAL A 74 2.81 -7.46 -9.31
C VAL A 74 4.10 -7.99 -9.91
N GLU A 75 4.08 -9.22 -10.37
CA GLU A 75 5.19 -9.82 -11.09
C GLU A 75 5.19 -9.39 -12.56
N HIS A 76 6.40 -9.17 -13.09
CA HIS A 76 6.61 -8.98 -14.52
C HIS A 76 7.59 -10.05 -15.01
N LEU A 77 7.01 -11.16 -15.47
CA LEU A 77 7.74 -12.36 -15.89
C LEU A 77 8.78 -12.08 -16.99
N PRO A 78 8.49 -11.29 -18.05
CA PRO A 78 9.45 -11.08 -19.14
C PRO A 78 10.76 -10.44 -18.69
N SER A 79 10.73 -9.55 -17.69
CA SER A 79 11.94 -8.93 -17.13
C SER A 79 12.36 -9.51 -15.80
N ASN A 80 11.77 -10.60 -15.33
CA ASN A 80 12.04 -11.20 -14.02
C ASN A 80 12.13 -10.16 -12.90
N SER A 81 11.08 -9.35 -12.73
CA SER A 81 11.06 -8.27 -11.74
C SER A 81 9.70 -8.13 -11.05
N LEU A 82 9.72 -7.52 -9.86
CA LEU A 82 8.55 -7.24 -9.06
C LEU A 82 8.26 -5.74 -9.02
N MET A 83 7.04 -5.37 -9.35
CA MET A 83 6.53 -4.03 -9.14
C MET A 83 5.75 -3.99 -7.83
N ILE A 84 6.23 -3.18 -6.88
CA ILE A 84 5.79 -3.18 -5.49
C ILE A 84 5.22 -1.81 -5.15
N ARG A 85 3.98 -1.80 -4.67
CA ARG A 85 3.26 -0.60 -4.25
C ARG A 85 2.95 -0.66 -2.76
N VAL A 86 3.55 0.26 -2.00
CA VAL A 86 3.45 0.28 -0.53
C VAL A 86 3.50 1.70 0.03
N PRO A 87 2.90 1.98 1.22
CA PRO A 87 3.14 3.23 1.93
C PRO A 87 4.62 3.54 2.08
N LYS A 88 5.01 4.81 1.88
CA LYS A 88 6.42 5.24 1.92
C LYS A 88 7.16 4.82 3.21
N HIS A 89 6.48 4.88 4.35
CA HIS A 89 7.07 4.55 5.64
C HIS A 89 7.34 3.06 5.85
N ILE A 90 6.67 2.16 5.11
CA ILE A 90 6.92 0.71 5.23
C ILE A 90 7.94 0.19 4.23
N TRP A 91 8.29 0.97 3.20
CA TRP A 91 9.25 0.56 2.17
C TRP A 91 10.57 0.02 2.74
N PRO A 92 11.24 0.66 3.71
CA PRO A 92 12.51 0.14 4.24
C PRO A 92 12.40 -1.28 4.80
N ALA A 93 11.26 -1.61 5.43
CA ALA A 93 11.03 -2.95 5.98
C ALA A 93 10.73 -4.00 4.90
N VAL A 94 10.10 -3.58 3.80
CA VAL A 94 9.86 -4.43 2.61
C VAL A 94 11.17 -4.67 1.86
N GLU A 95 11.96 -3.62 1.66
CA GLU A 95 13.28 -3.66 1.02
C GLU A 95 14.23 -4.60 1.75
N GLN A 96 14.36 -4.47 3.07
CA GLN A 96 15.18 -5.39 3.86
C GLN A 96 14.72 -6.85 3.77
N LEU A 97 13.41 -7.08 3.69
CA LEU A 97 12.89 -8.44 3.53
C LEU A 97 13.18 -8.99 2.13
N LEU A 98 13.05 -8.16 1.09
CA LEU A 98 13.44 -8.52 -0.26
C LEU A 98 14.93 -8.85 -0.36
N GLU A 99 15.80 -8.11 0.32
CA GLU A 99 17.23 -8.41 0.37
C GLU A 99 17.52 -9.77 1.00
N GLN A 100 16.77 -10.15 2.02
CA GLN A 100 16.91 -11.44 2.70
C GLN A 100 16.40 -12.62 1.86
N LEU A 101 15.28 -12.43 1.15
CA LEU A 101 14.66 -13.46 0.33
C LEU A 101 15.35 -13.61 -1.03
N ASP A 102 15.75 -12.51 -1.66
CA ASP A 102 16.48 -12.47 -2.93
C ASP A 102 18.01 -12.47 -2.71
N ALA A 103 18.44 -13.33 -1.78
CA ALA A 103 19.82 -13.66 -1.51
C ALA A 103 20.16 -15.00 -2.17
N ALA A 104 21.43 -15.23 -2.49
CA ALA A 104 21.87 -16.50 -3.04
C ALA A 104 21.50 -17.65 -2.08
N PRO A 105 20.87 -18.74 -2.56
CA PRO A 105 20.74 -19.94 -1.76
C PRO A 105 22.15 -20.40 -1.40
N GLY A 106 22.37 -20.67 -0.10
CA GLY A 106 23.71 -20.82 0.50
C GLY A 106 24.70 -21.64 -0.33
N SER A 107 25.91 -21.12 -0.43
CA SER A 107 27.14 -21.85 -0.78
C SER A 107 27.40 -23.02 0.17
#